data_AF-A0A2E2CV43-F1
#
_entry.id   AF-A0A2E2CV43-F1
#
_cell.length_a   1.000
_cell.length_b   1.000
_cell.length_c   1.000
_cell.angle_alpha   90.00
_cell.angle_beta   90.00
_cell.angle_gamma   90.00
#
_symmetry.space_group_name_H-M   'P 1'
#
loop_
_entity.id
_entity.type
_entity.pdbx_description
1 polymer ?
#
loop_
_entity_poly.entity_id
_entity_poly.type
_entity_poly.pdbx_seq_one_letter_code
_entity_poly.pdbx_strand_id
1 'polypeptide(L)'
;MAETVSPLPDRRRNLYRSDLAEAGLEGVVPADRYVTGAPARICQPIVPGRLTPNHAKPRDTEFLMGEPVLVFDRADNLAWVKSQRDGYVGYIDQGALIFGAPAPTHRVNTIRSHLYPAPELKRFALAALPYGALVTVIDRTEKWAKLADGQWVALAHLVPVSQTAKDPVAEAMRFLGVPYLWGGRSSDGMDCSALVQFALEACGIPCPRDSDMQEAELGRAIDRADLQATDLIFWPGHVGMMMDRDRMIHANATDMAVRVWTLSDFEAHIIRIEGHEIRTIKRL
;
A
#
# COMPACT_ATOMS: atom_id res chain seq x y z
N MET A 1 40.36 11.84 13.75
CA MET A 1 39.56 11.59 12.55
C MET A 1 38.17 11.25 13.04
N ALA A 2 37.19 12.14 12.84
CA ALA A 2 35.81 11.82 13.19
C ALA A 2 35.33 10.77 12.19
N GLU A 3 35.09 9.55 12.65
CA GLU A 3 34.37 8.55 11.87
C GLU A 3 33.00 9.15 11.54
N THR A 4 32.80 9.53 10.28
CA THR A 4 31.48 9.86 9.76
C THR A 4 30.67 8.56 9.79
N VAL A 5 29.96 8.34 10.89
CA VAL A 5 28.96 7.27 10.99
C VAL A 5 27.97 7.51 9.86
N SER A 6 27.99 6.64 8.85
CA SER A 6 27.00 6.67 7.78
C SER A 6 25.61 6.65 8.42
N PRO A 7 24.67 7.52 8.00
CA PRO A 7 23.35 7.52 8.59
C PRO A 7 22.75 6.12 8.48
N LEU A 8 22.14 5.64 9.58
CA LEU A 8 21.52 4.33 9.59
C LEU A 8 20.41 4.26 8.51
N PRO A 9 20.21 3.10 7.89
CA PRO A 9 19.16 2.93 6.87
C PRO A 9 17.76 3.25 7.39
N ASP A 10 16.85 3.69 6.52
CA ASP A 10 15.46 4.01 6.92
C ASP A 10 14.74 2.77 7.47
N ARG A 11 14.26 2.86 8.72
CA ARG A 11 13.59 1.78 9.44
C ARG A 11 12.27 1.34 8.83
N ARG A 12 11.65 2.18 7.99
CA ARG A 12 10.44 1.83 7.24
C ARG A 12 10.69 0.76 6.21
N ARG A 13 11.93 0.60 5.72
CA ARG A 13 12.31 -0.42 4.72
C ARG A 13 13.43 -1.36 5.16
N ASN A 14 14.09 -1.05 6.27
CA ASN A 14 15.20 -1.82 6.82
C ASN A 14 14.84 -2.30 8.21
N LEU A 15 14.79 -3.62 8.39
CA LEU A 15 14.26 -4.23 9.59
C LEU A 15 15.37 -4.45 10.62
N TYR A 16 15.49 -3.55 11.59
CA TYR A 16 16.48 -3.65 12.66
C TYR A 16 16.06 -3.02 14.01
N ARG A 17 16.56 -3.65 15.09
CA ARG A 17 16.61 -3.24 16.49
C ARG A 17 17.99 -3.65 17.04
N SER A 18 18.34 -3.23 18.25
CA SER A 18 19.61 -3.62 18.87
C SER A 18 19.74 -5.14 19.07
N ASP A 19 18.63 -5.85 19.30
CA ASP A 19 18.61 -7.30 19.57
C ASP A 19 18.47 -8.16 18.31
N LEU A 20 18.00 -7.59 17.18
CA LEU A 20 17.76 -8.33 15.94
C LEU A 20 17.80 -7.38 14.74
N ALA A 21 18.50 -7.80 13.69
CA ALA A 21 18.41 -7.21 12.37
C ALA A 21 18.18 -8.27 11.29
N GLU A 22 17.67 -7.85 10.13
CA GLU A 22 17.64 -8.73 8.96
C GLU A 22 19.06 -9.06 8.48
N ALA A 23 19.25 -10.29 7.97
CA ALA A 23 20.54 -10.83 7.56
C ALA A 23 21.35 -9.90 6.63
N GLY A 24 20.67 -9.19 5.73
CA GLY A 24 21.32 -8.27 4.79
C GLY A 24 21.90 -7.00 5.40
N LEU A 25 21.68 -6.73 6.70
CA LEU A 25 22.21 -5.55 7.39
C LEU A 25 23.47 -5.83 8.21
N GLU A 26 24.01 -7.05 8.16
CA GLU A 26 25.26 -7.40 8.84
C GLU A 26 26.41 -6.51 8.33
N GLY A 27 27.12 -5.87 9.27
CA GLY A 27 28.17 -4.89 8.97
C GLY A 27 27.68 -3.49 8.58
N VAL A 28 26.36 -3.29 8.43
CA VAL A 28 25.74 -1.98 8.16
C VAL A 28 25.10 -1.42 9.42
N VAL A 29 24.37 -2.25 10.17
CA VAL A 29 23.65 -1.87 11.39
C VAL A 29 24.09 -2.79 12.53
N PRO A 30 24.50 -2.26 13.69
CA PRO A 30 24.83 -3.10 14.84
C PRO A 30 23.57 -3.76 15.43
N ALA A 31 23.59 -5.10 15.54
CA ALA A 31 22.59 -5.89 16.25
C ALA A 31 23.22 -7.16 16.86
N ASP A 32 22.62 -7.69 17.93
CA ASP A 32 23.09 -8.90 18.63
C ASP A 32 23.01 -10.15 17.75
N ARG A 33 22.04 -10.20 16.82
CA ARG A 33 21.87 -11.29 15.86
C ARG A 33 21.27 -10.81 14.54
N TYR A 34 21.61 -11.52 13.48
CA TYR A 34 21.11 -11.29 12.12
C TYR A 34 20.35 -12.52 11.64
N VAL A 35 19.12 -12.33 11.15
CA VAL A 35 18.23 -13.46 10.79
C VAL A 35 17.57 -13.28 9.43
N THR A 36 17.20 -14.39 8.80
CA THR A 36 16.32 -14.40 7.63
C THR A 36 14.86 -14.57 8.09
N GLY A 37 13.96 -13.72 7.60
CA GLY A 37 12.54 -13.81 7.94
C GLY A 37 11.87 -15.07 7.38
N ALA A 38 10.92 -15.62 8.13
CA ALA A 38 10.11 -16.75 7.71
C ALA A 38 8.96 -16.29 6.79
N PRO A 39 8.74 -16.92 5.62
CA PRO A 39 7.69 -16.51 4.70
C PRO A 39 6.29 -16.82 5.26
N ALA A 40 5.40 -15.85 5.16
CA ALA A 40 4.00 -15.96 5.52
C ALA A 40 3.12 -15.12 4.57
N ARG A 41 1.80 -15.24 4.72
CA ARG A 41 0.82 -14.38 4.06
C ARG A 41 -0.13 -13.78 5.07
N ILE A 42 -0.71 -12.65 4.68
CA ILE A 42 -1.81 -12.04 5.41
C ILE A 42 -3.10 -12.83 5.16
N CYS A 43 -3.82 -13.22 6.21
CA CYS A 43 -5.08 -13.98 6.10
C CYS A 43 -6.34 -13.16 6.47
N GLN A 44 -6.19 -11.90 6.86
CA GLN A 44 -7.31 -10.99 7.15
C GLN A 44 -7.43 -9.93 6.04
N PRO A 45 -8.64 -9.42 5.74
CA PRO A 45 -8.85 -8.48 4.64
C PRO A 45 -7.93 -7.25 4.68
N ILE A 46 -7.84 -6.60 5.85
CA ILE A 46 -7.07 -5.38 6.09
C ILE A 46 -6.43 -5.51 7.48
N VAL A 47 -5.12 -5.32 7.56
CA VAL A 47 -4.35 -5.42 8.81
C VAL A 47 -3.53 -4.15 9.01
N PRO A 48 -3.74 -3.39 10.09
CA PRO A 48 -2.97 -2.18 10.36
C PRO A 48 -1.53 -2.52 10.74
N GLY A 49 -0.57 -1.93 10.01
CA GLY A 49 0.85 -1.97 10.28
C GLY A 49 1.33 -0.74 11.05
N ARG A 50 2.25 -0.95 11.99
CA ARG A 50 2.88 0.12 12.79
C ARG A 50 4.40 -0.03 12.82
N LEU A 51 5.15 1.06 12.80
CA LEU A 51 6.62 1.02 12.93
C LEU A 51 7.07 0.68 14.35
N THR A 52 6.18 0.82 15.33
CA THR A 52 6.42 0.47 16.73
C THR A 52 5.36 -0.53 17.21
N PRO A 53 5.67 -1.37 18.23
CA PRO A 53 4.70 -2.30 18.80
C PRO A 53 3.60 -1.61 19.65
N ASN A 54 3.59 -0.28 19.71
CA ASN A 54 2.66 0.47 20.56
C ASN A 54 1.35 0.77 19.81
N HIS A 55 0.25 0.12 20.22
CA HIS A 55 -1.08 0.32 19.65
C HIS A 55 -1.65 1.74 19.83
N ALA A 56 -1.14 2.52 20.78
CA ALA A 56 -1.53 3.92 20.98
C ALA A 56 -0.91 4.86 19.92
N LYS A 57 0.08 4.40 19.15
CA LYS A 57 0.64 5.17 18.04
C LYS A 57 -0.24 5.05 16.79
N PRO A 58 -0.25 6.10 15.93
CA PRO A 58 -0.94 6.04 14.65
C PRO A 58 -0.53 4.82 13.83
N ARG A 59 -1.41 4.43 12.93
CA ARG A 59 -1.09 3.46 11.88
C ARG A 59 -0.13 4.11 10.88
N ASP A 60 0.85 3.36 10.42
CA ASP A 60 1.80 3.80 9.39
C ASP A 60 1.42 3.24 8.01
N THR A 61 0.84 2.04 7.96
CA THR A 61 0.37 1.42 6.71
C THR A 61 -0.70 0.37 6.96
N GLU A 62 -1.25 -0.24 5.90
CA GLU A 62 -2.07 -1.44 5.96
C GLU A 62 -1.44 -2.55 5.12
N PHE A 63 -1.60 -3.79 5.58
CA PHE A 63 -1.31 -5.01 4.83
C PHE A 63 -2.64 -5.66 4.43
N LEU A 64 -2.74 -6.12 3.19
CA LEU A 64 -3.98 -6.68 2.64
C LEU A 64 -3.92 -8.20 2.56
N MET A 65 -5.08 -8.84 2.60
CA MET A 65 -5.21 -10.29 2.44
C MET A 65 -4.39 -10.82 1.26
N GLY A 66 -3.71 -11.94 1.49
CA GLY A 66 -2.89 -12.69 0.55
C GLY A 66 -1.51 -12.08 0.27
N GLU A 67 -1.25 -10.85 0.74
CA GLU A 67 0.05 -10.22 0.55
C GLU A 67 1.18 -11.02 1.20
N PRO A 68 2.28 -11.24 0.47
CA PRO A 68 3.43 -11.95 0.98
C PRO A 68 4.24 -11.07 1.96
N VAL A 69 4.60 -11.64 3.10
CA VAL A 69 5.44 -10.99 4.11
C VAL A 69 6.53 -11.94 4.62
N LEU A 70 7.63 -11.38 5.10
CA LEU A 70 8.66 -12.08 5.87
C LEU A 70 8.49 -11.74 7.35
N VAL A 71 8.43 -12.75 8.21
CA VAL A 71 8.27 -12.63 9.67
C VAL A 71 9.62 -12.79 10.34
N PHE A 72 10.08 -11.78 11.07
CA PHE A 72 11.40 -11.76 11.69
C PHE A 72 11.37 -12.01 13.19
N ASP A 73 10.31 -11.55 13.84
CA ASP A 73 10.13 -11.71 15.28
C ASP A 73 8.65 -11.84 15.63
N ARG A 74 8.37 -12.54 16.73
CA ARG A 74 7.02 -12.70 17.28
C ARG A 74 7.10 -12.66 18.79
N ALA A 75 6.36 -11.74 19.40
CA ALA A 75 6.28 -11.58 20.84
C ALA A 75 4.86 -11.16 21.22
N ASP A 76 4.34 -11.74 22.31
CA ASP A 76 2.96 -11.58 22.76
C ASP A 76 1.96 -11.86 21.62
N ASN A 77 1.16 -10.86 21.21
CA ASN A 77 0.20 -10.93 20.10
C ASN A 77 0.70 -10.27 18.81
N LEU A 78 1.97 -9.85 18.76
CA LEU A 78 2.51 -9.11 17.63
C LEU A 78 3.53 -9.92 16.86
N ALA A 79 3.51 -9.76 15.55
CA ALA A 79 4.57 -10.18 14.65
C ALA A 79 5.23 -8.95 14.04
N TRP A 80 6.56 -8.95 14.00
CA TRP A 80 7.33 -7.94 13.30
C TRP A 80 7.71 -8.45 11.91
N VAL A 81 7.19 -7.78 10.89
CA VAL A 81 7.19 -8.27 9.51
C VAL A 81 7.76 -7.25 8.54
N LYS A 82 8.19 -7.74 7.38
CA LYS A 82 8.57 -6.96 6.21
C LYS A 82 7.72 -7.38 5.02
N SER A 83 7.06 -6.41 4.38
CA SER A 83 6.32 -6.58 3.13
C SER A 83 7.26 -7.06 2.02
N GLN A 84 6.88 -8.11 1.30
CA GLN A 84 7.60 -8.50 0.08
C GLN A 84 7.13 -7.70 -1.16
N ARG A 85 6.10 -6.86 -1.04
CA ARG A 85 5.60 -5.99 -2.12
C ARG A 85 6.51 -4.78 -2.34
N ASP A 86 6.76 -4.04 -1.25
CA ASP A 86 7.40 -2.72 -1.28
C ASP A 86 8.49 -2.55 -0.20
N GLY A 87 8.82 -3.62 0.51
CA GLY A 87 9.82 -3.64 1.57
C GLY A 87 9.36 -3.01 2.89
N TYR A 88 8.11 -2.55 3.01
CA TYR A 88 7.65 -1.82 4.19
C TYR A 88 7.66 -2.69 5.45
N VAL A 89 8.23 -2.17 6.53
CA VAL A 89 8.38 -2.84 7.82
C VAL A 89 7.24 -2.44 8.74
N GLY A 90 6.71 -3.40 9.50
CA GLY A 90 5.68 -3.11 10.49
C GLY A 90 5.43 -4.22 11.49
N TYR A 91 4.92 -3.83 12.65
CA TYR A 91 4.28 -4.69 13.62
C TYR A 91 2.81 -4.86 13.25
N ILE A 92 2.36 -6.12 13.23
CA ILE A 92 0.97 -6.51 12.97
C ILE A 92 0.50 -7.52 14.01
N ASP A 93 -0.81 -7.72 14.13
CA ASP A 93 -1.37 -8.82 14.91
C ASP A 93 -0.93 -10.17 14.31
N GLN A 94 -0.36 -11.06 15.14
CA GLN A 94 0.16 -12.33 14.65
C GLN A 94 -0.95 -13.29 14.19
N GLY A 95 -2.19 -13.12 14.66
CA GLY A 95 -3.36 -13.86 14.22
C GLY A 95 -3.79 -13.53 12.80
N ALA A 96 -3.18 -12.51 12.19
CA ALA A 96 -3.36 -12.19 10.78
C ALA A 96 -2.39 -12.92 9.83
N LEU A 97 -1.55 -13.82 10.35
CA LEU A 97 -0.57 -14.57 9.56
C LEU A 97 -1.01 -16.00 9.29
N ILE A 98 -0.79 -16.45 8.05
CA ILE A 98 -0.85 -17.86 7.66
C ILE A 98 0.48 -18.29 7.04
N PHE A 99 1.03 -19.40 7.52
CA PHE A 99 2.27 -20.00 7.03
C PHE A 99 1.96 -21.11 6.03
N GLY A 100 2.81 -21.26 5.00
CA GLY A 100 2.66 -22.32 4.00
C GLY A 100 1.47 -22.15 3.04
N ALA A 101 0.81 -20.99 3.03
CA ALA A 101 -0.26 -20.69 2.09
C ALA A 101 0.28 -20.62 0.64
N PRO A 102 -0.45 -21.18 -0.34
CA PRO A 102 -0.02 -21.19 -1.74
C PRO A 102 0.12 -19.77 -2.30
N ALA A 103 0.83 -19.62 -3.42
CA ALA A 103 0.96 -18.33 -4.09
C ALA A 103 -0.40 -17.83 -4.63
N PRO A 104 -0.68 -16.52 -4.55
CA PRO A 104 -1.89 -15.95 -5.10
C PRO A 104 -1.87 -16.05 -6.62
N THR A 105 -3.02 -16.40 -7.20
CA THR A 105 -3.19 -16.46 -8.65
C THR A 105 -3.99 -15.27 -9.17
N HIS A 106 -4.81 -14.64 -8.32
CA HIS A 106 -5.68 -13.54 -8.69
C HIS A 106 -5.64 -12.42 -7.65
N ARG A 107 -6.09 -11.23 -8.06
CA ARG A 107 -6.38 -10.11 -7.17
C ARG A 107 -7.81 -9.61 -7.37
N VAL A 108 -8.36 -9.00 -6.33
CA VAL A 108 -9.62 -8.25 -6.43
C VAL A 108 -9.40 -7.00 -7.26
N ASN A 109 -10.20 -6.84 -8.31
CA ASN A 109 -10.14 -5.74 -9.28
C ASN A 109 -11.44 -4.93 -9.30
N THR A 110 -12.20 -4.94 -8.20
CA THR A 110 -13.32 -4.03 -7.94
C THR A 110 -13.01 -3.27 -6.66
N ILE A 111 -13.67 -2.13 -6.43
CA ILE A 111 -13.46 -1.36 -5.19
C ILE A 111 -13.76 -2.20 -3.96
N ARG A 112 -14.71 -3.14 -4.05
CA ARG A 112 -14.94 -4.12 -3.01
C ARG A 112 -15.47 -5.42 -3.61
N SER A 113 -15.13 -6.53 -2.99
CA SER A 113 -15.74 -7.84 -3.21
C SER A 113 -16.09 -8.48 -1.87
N HIS A 114 -16.54 -9.72 -1.87
CA HIS A 114 -16.97 -10.43 -0.68
C HIS A 114 -16.52 -11.89 -0.72
N LEU A 115 -16.16 -12.42 0.45
CA LEU A 115 -15.89 -13.84 0.69
C LEU A 115 -17.19 -14.53 1.08
N TYR A 116 -17.46 -15.69 0.48
CA TYR A 116 -18.63 -16.51 0.75
C TYR A 116 -18.24 -17.92 1.20
N PRO A 117 -19.05 -18.57 2.05
CA PRO A 117 -18.81 -19.95 2.46
C PRO A 117 -19.18 -20.96 1.37
N ALA A 118 -19.97 -20.55 0.37
CA ALA A 118 -20.46 -21.38 -0.73
C ALA A 118 -20.72 -20.50 -1.97
N PRO A 119 -20.77 -21.05 -3.19
CA PRO A 119 -21.00 -20.29 -4.43
C PRO A 119 -22.47 -19.92 -4.63
N GLU A 120 -23.04 -19.21 -3.65
CA GLU A 120 -24.46 -18.87 -3.59
C GLU A 120 -24.65 -17.41 -3.16
N LEU A 121 -25.30 -16.62 -4.01
CA LEU A 121 -25.46 -15.16 -3.84
C LEU A 121 -26.19 -14.78 -2.54
N LYS A 122 -27.13 -15.62 -2.09
CA LYS A 122 -27.96 -15.37 -0.89
C LYS A 122 -27.29 -15.77 0.41
N ARG A 123 -26.09 -16.37 0.37
CA ARG A 123 -25.33 -16.67 1.59
C ARG A 123 -24.79 -15.39 2.20
N PHE A 124 -24.75 -15.35 3.52
CA PHE A 124 -24.07 -14.27 4.23
C PHE A 124 -22.60 -14.25 3.83
N ALA A 125 -22.13 -13.08 3.41
CA ALA A 125 -20.71 -12.85 3.19
C ALA A 125 -19.96 -12.97 4.53
N LEU A 126 -18.85 -13.70 4.52
CA LEU A 126 -17.96 -13.88 5.67
C LEU A 126 -17.14 -12.63 5.96
N ALA A 127 -16.71 -11.94 4.90
CA ALA A 127 -15.94 -10.71 4.97
C ALA A 127 -16.03 -9.93 3.65
N ALA A 128 -15.79 -8.63 3.71
CA ALA A 128 -15.50 -7.82 2.54
C ALA A 128 -14.01 -7.95 2.17
N LEU A 129 -13.72 -7.97 0.86
CA LEU A 129 -12.37 -7.91 0.33
C LEU A 129 -12.12 -6.54 -0.29
N PRO A 130 -11.05 -5.83 0.09
CA PRO A 130 -10.70 -4.56 -0.53
C PRO A 130 -10.12 -4.77 -1.94
N TYR A 131 -10.09 -3.69 -2.72
CA TYR A 131 -9.32 -3.65 -3.97
C TYR A 131 -7.88 -4.11 -3.73
N GLY A 132 -7.33 -4.91 -4.64
CA GLY A 132 -5.95 -5.38 -4.57
C GLY A 132 -5.71 -6.57 -3.64
N ALA A 133 -6.70 -6.99 -2.83
CA ALA A 133 -6.59 -8.21 -2.04
C ALA A 133 -6.25 -9.42 -2.93
N LEU A 134 -5.26 -10.20 -2.51
CA LEU A 134 -4.72 -11.32 -3.25
C LEU A 134 -5.36 -12.63 -2.80
N VAL A 135 -5.71 -13.49 -3.75
CA VAL A 135 -6.35 -14.78 -3.49
C VAL A 135 -5.76 -15.88 -4.37
N THR A 136 -5.79 -17.12 -3.87
CA THR A 136 -5.40 -18.31 -4.65
C THR A 136 -6.66 -19.04 -5.12
N VAL A 137 -7.00 -18.86 -6.40
CA VAL A 137 -8.10 -19.58 -7.05
C VAL A 137 -7.62 -20.98 -7.44
N ILE A 138 -8.34 -22.01 -7.01
CA ILE A 138 -8.03 -23.43 -7.28
C ILE A 138 -9.05 -24.11 -8.20
N ASP A 139 -10.26 -23.55 -8.32
CA ASP A 139 -11.32 -24.06 -9.18
C ASP A 139 -12.30 -22.92 -9.52
N ARG A 140 -13.15 -23.11 -10.53
CA ARG A 140 -14.14 -22.11 -10.95
C ARG A 140 -15.41 -22.72 -11.49
N THR A 141 -16.51 -22.01 -11.26
CA THR A 141 -17.77 -22.15 -11.99
C THR A 141 -17.93 -20.97 -12.95
N GLU A 142 -19.08 -20.84 -13.59
CA GLU A 142 -19.40 -19.68 -14.44
C GLU A 142 -19.29 -18.34 -13.67
N LYS A 143 -19.74 -18.30 -12.41
CA LYS A 143 -19.86 -17.04 -11.63
C LYS A 143 -18.92 -16.96 -10.44
N TRP A 144 -18.34 -18.08 -10.01
CA TRP A 144 -17.63 -18.17 -8.74
C TRP A 144 -16.24 -18.76 -8.90
N ALA A 145 -15.28 -18.17 -8.21
CA ALA A 145 -13.95 -18.71 -8.00
C ALA A 145 -13.90 -19.39 -6.63
N LYS A 146 -13.47 -20.66 -6.60
CA LYS A 146 -13.16 -21.38 -5.36
C LYS A 146 -11.73 -21.07 -4.95
N LEU A 147 -11.55 -20.68 -3.70
CA LEU A 147 -10.26 -20.35 -3.13
C LEU A 147 -9.61 -21.57 -2.46
N ALA A 148 -8.30 -21.51 -2.26
CA ALA A 148 -7.50 -22.58 -1.64
C ALA A 148 -7.93 -22.91 -0.20
N ASP A 149 -8.53 -21.96 0.51
CA ASP A 149 -9.09 -22.13 1.86
C ASP A 149 -10.55 -22.65 1.86
N GLY A 150 -11.09 -22.97 0.68
CA GLY A 150 -12.45 -23.47 0.50
C GLY A 150 -13.53 -22.38 0.41
N GLN A 151 -13.17 -21.10 0.58
CA GLN A 151 -14.08 -19.98 0.42
C GLN A 151 -14.32 -19.64 -1.06
N TRP A 152 -15.25 -18.72 -1.32
CA TRP A 152 -15.68 -18.35 -2.66
C TRP A 152 -15.73 -16.85 -2.86
N VAL A 153 -15.38 -16.40 -4.06
CA VAL A 153 -15.49 -15.01 -4.50
C VAL A 153 -16.16 -14.97 -5.87
N ALA A 154 -16.93 -13.91 -6.15
CA ALA A 154 -17.47 -13.72 -7.49
C ALA A 154 -16.33 -13.59 -8.51
N LEU A 155 -16.32 -14.46 -9.52
CA LEU A 155 -15.25 -14.56 -10.52
C LEU A 155 -15.08 -13.24 -11.30
N ALA A 156 -16.17 -12.55 -11.58
CA ALA A 156 -16.17 -11.25 -12.27
C ALA A 156 -15.43 -10.13 -11.52
N HIS A 157 -15.17 -10.30 -10.22
CA HIS A 157 -14.45 -9.30 -9.41
C HIS A 157 -12.94 -9.54 -9.39
N LEU A 158 -12.47 -10.62 -10.00
CA LEU A 158 -11.07 -11.04 -9.96
C LEU A 158 -10.39 -10.84 -11.32
N VAL A 159 -9.10 -10.53 -11.28
CA VAL A 159 -8.21 -10.62 -12.44
C VAL A 159 -6.94 -11.39 -12.05
N PRO A 160 -6.26 -12.07 -12.99
CA PRO A 160 -4.97 -12.68 -12.71
C PRO A 160 -3.97 -11.67 -12.15
N VAL A 161 -3.12 -12.08 -11.20
CA VAL A 161 -2.09 -11.18 -10.63
C VAL A 161 -1.14 -10.62 -11.71
N SER A 162 -0.94 -11.35 -12.81
CA SER A 162 -0.11 -10.95 -13.94
C SER A 162 -0.77 -9.92 -14.87
N GLN A 163 -2.08 -9.68 -14.77
CA GLN A 163 -2.77 -8.72 -15.62
C GLN A 163 -2.46 -7.30 -15.12
N THR A 164 -2.05 -6.39 -16.01
CA THR A 164 -1.83 -4.97 -15.68
C THR A 164 -2.88 -4.08 -16.36
N ALA A 165 -3.23 -2.98 -15.70
CA ALA A 165 -3.96 -1.86 -16.29
C ALA A 165 -2.99 -1.01 -17.14
N LYS A 166 -3.54 -0.11 -17.95
CA LYS A 166 -2.75 0.73 -18.87
C LYS A 166 -2.60 2.17 -18.43
N ASP A 167 -3.53 2.66 -17.61
CA ASP A 167 -3.64 4.07 -17.29
C ASP A 167 -3.77 4.25 -15.76
N PRO A 168 -2.71 4.75 -15.09
CA PRO A 168 -2.74 5.04 -13.67
C PRO A 168 -3.84 6.04 -13.28
N VAL A 169 -4.15 7.03 -14.12
CA VAL A 169 -5.20 8.01 -13.82
C VAL A 169 -6.56 7.33 -13.81
N ALA A 170 -6.82 6.44 -14.77
CA ALA A 170 -8.05 5.65 -14.79
C ALA A 170 -8.17 4.76 -13.55
N GLU A 171 -7.09 4.14 -13.08
CA GLU A 171 -7.11 3.33 -11.85
C GLU A 171 -7.28 4.18 -10.58
N ALA A 172 -6.63 5.34 -10.49
CA ALA A 172 -6.83 6.29 -9.38
C ALA A 172 -8.29 6.78 -9.31
N MET A 173 -8.91 7.07 -10.46
CA MET A 173 -10.30 7.54 -10.54
C MET A 173 -11.32 6.55 -9.98
N ARG A 174 -11.00 5.26 -9.91
CA ARG A 174 -11.88 4.24 -9.33
C ARG A 174 -12.13 4.48 -7.85
N PHE A 175 -11.19 5.15 -7.17
CA PHE A 175 -11.25 5.45 -5.75
C PHE A 175 -11.92 6.79 -5.45
N LEU A 176 -12.41 7.52 -6.46
CA LEU A 176 -13.13 8.78 -6.24
C LEU A 176 -14.25 8.57 -5.21
N GLY A 177 -14.23 9.34 -4.13
CA GLY A 177 -15.20 9.17 -3.04
C GLY A 177 -14.69 8.39 -1.82
N VAL A 178 -13.66 7.55 -1.97
CA VAL A 178 -13.11 6.76 -0.85
C VAL A 178 -12.65 7.69 0.27
N PRO A 179 -13.02 7.44 1.54
CA PRO A 179 -12.64 8.30 2.65
C PRO A 179 -11.13 8.39 2.84
N TYR A 180 -10.66 9.58 3.23
CA TYR A 180 -9.28 9.76 3.64
C TYR A 180 -9.04 9.07 4.98
N LEU A 181 -7.96 8.31 5.08
CA LEU A 181 -7.56 7.61 6.30
C LEU A 181 -6.04 7.62 6.42
N TRP A 182 -5.51 8.28 7.45
CA TRP A 182 -4.07 8.31 7.71
C TRP A 182 -3.48 6.90 7.86
N GLY A 183 -2.43 6.59 7.09
CA GLY A 183 -1.82 5.27 7.03
C GLY A 183 -2.71 4.21 6.37
N GLY A 184 -3.90 4.59 5.89
CA GLY A 184 -4.83 3.72 5.18
C GLY A 184 -4.28 3.33 3.81
N ARG A 185 -4.40 2.05 3.46
CA ARG A 185 -4.02 1.51 2.15
C ARG A 185 -5.00 0.43 1.75
N SER A 186 -6.27 0.84 1.67
CA SER A 186 -7.35 -0.01 1.21
C SER A 186 -8.45 0.83 0.56
N SER A 187 -9.36 0.17 -0.14
CA SER A 187 -10.58 0.77 -0.66
C SER A 187 -11.59 1.17 0.42
N ASP A 188 -11.35 0.82 1.69
CA ASP A 188 -12.19 1.21 2.83
C ASP A 188 -11.77 2.58 3.38
N GLY A 189 -10.51 2.96 3.17
CA GLY A 189 -9.96 4.28 3.44
C GLY A 189 -8.48 4.34 3.06
N MET A 190 -8.04 5.46 2.50
CA MET A 190 -6.66 5.61 2.02
C MET A 190 -6.10 7.02 2.22
N ASP A 191 -4.79 7.10 2.34
CA ASP A 191 -4.07 8.38 2.29
C ASP A 191 -3.55 8.70 0.89
N CYS A 192 -2.89 9.87 0.77
CA CYS A 192 -2.46 10.44 -0.50
C CYS A 192 -1.50 9.52 -1.27
N SER A 193 -0.51 8.95 -0.58
CA SER A 193 0.49 8.10 -1.21
C SER A 193 -0.03 6.69 -1.49
N ALA A 194 -0.99 6.17 -0.72
CA ALA A 194 -1.67 4.91 -1.03
C ALA A 194 -2.48 4.97 -2.34
N LEU A 195 -3.11 6.11 -2.65
CA LEU A 195 -3.81 6.29 -3.93
C LEU A 195 -2.85 6.15 -5.12
N VAL A 196 -1.71 6.86 -5.06
CA VAL A 196 -0.67 6.78 -6.08
C VAL A 196 -0.11 5.36 -6.16
N GLN A 197 0.14 4.74 -5.01
CA GLN A 197 0.65 3.36 -4.95
C GLN A 197 -0.28 2.39 -5.66
N PHE A 198 -1.59 2.40 -5.36
CA PHE A 198 -2.53 1.51 -6.04
C PHE A 198 -2.62 1.77 -7.55
N ALA A 199 -2.66 3.03 -7.96
CA ALA A 199 -2.75 3.41 -9.37
C ALA A 199 -1.53 2.90 -10.18
N LEU A 200 -0.33 3.04 -9.63
CA LEU A 200 0.91 2.60 -10.28
C LEU A 200 1.08 1.08 -10.24
N GLU A 201 0.83 0.44 -9.10
CA GLU A 201 0.94 -1.01 -8.96
C GLU A 201 -0.07 -1.75 -9.85
N ALA A 202 -1.28 -1.21 -10.03
CA ALA A 202 -2.25 -1.75 -10.98
C ALA A 202 -1.74 -1.77 -12.42
N CYS A 203 -0.88 -0.81 -12.79
CA CYS A 203 -0.19 -0.72 -14.06
C CYS A 203 1.15 -1.48 -14.11
N GLY A 204 1.51 -2.22 -13.05
CA GLY A 204 2.76 -2.96 -12.96
C GLY A 204 4.00 -2.09 -12.68
N ILE A 205 3.81 -0.86 -12.20
CA ILE A 205 4.89 0.06 -11.83
C ILE A 205 5.08 -0.03 -10.30
N PRO A 206 6.24 -0.50 -9.80
CA PRO A 206 6.51 -0.53 -8.37
C PRO A 206 6.46 0.88 -7.77
N CYS A 207 5.81 1.02 -6.62
CA CYS A 207 5.63 2.31 -5.98
C CYS A 207 5.91 2.21 -4.46
N PRO A 208 6.80 3.04 -3.90
CA PRO A 208 6.97 3.16 -2.46
C PRO A 208 5.68 3.57 -1.74
N ARG A 209 5.57 3.22 -0.45
CA ARG A 209 4.35 3.47 0.35
C ARG A 209 4.15 4.95 0.70
N ASP A 210 5.23 5.65 1.03
CA ASP A 210 5.16 7.00 1.61
C ASP A 210 5.50 8.07 0.57
N SER A 211 4.85 9.24 0.67
CA SER A 211 5.01 10.32 -0.31
C SER A 211 6.46 10.82 -0.42
N ASP A 212 7.22 10.82 0.68
CA ASP A 212 8.62 11.24 0.67
C ASP A 212 9.52 10.22 -0.05
N MET A 213 9.25 8.92 0.11
CA MET A 213 9.93 7.87 -0.67
C MET A 213 9.52 7.92 -2.15
N GLN A 214 8.24 8.16 -2.43
CA GLN A 214 7.75 8.35 -3.79
C GLN A 214 8.44 9.54 -4.46
N GLU A 215 8.56 10.68 -3.76
CA GLU A 215 9.28 11.87 -4.23
C GLU A 215 10.77 11.56 -4.50
N ALA A 216 11.42 10.82 -3.60
CA ALA A 216 12.84 10.50 -3.71
C ALA A 216 13.14 9.53 -4.87
N GLU A 217 12.29 8.54 -5.09
CA GLU A 217 12.62 7.36 -5.91
C GLU A 217 11.89 7.29 -7.24
N LEU A 218 10.72 7.94 -7.37
CA LEU A 218 9.93 7.87 -8.59
C LEU A 218 10.30 8.96 -9.58
N GLY A 219 10.41 8.53 -10.84
CA GLY A 219 10.50 9.40 -12.01
C GLY A 219 11.66 10.39 -11.97
N ARG A 220 11.57 11.38 -12.86
CA ARG A 220 12.49 12.52 -12.94
C ARG A 220 11.76 13.82 -12.66
N ALA A 221 12.47 14.81 -12.12
CA ALA A 221 11.92 16.15 -11.94
C ALA A 221 11.59 16.78 -13.30
N ILE A 222 10.49 17.53 -13.36
CA ILE A 222 10.06 18.31 -14.52
C ILE A 222 9.65 19.72 -14.11
N ASP A 223 9.60 20.62 -15.09
CA ASP A 223 9.08 21.97 -14.88
C ASP A 223 7.55 22.00 -14.96
N ARG A 224 6.93 22.92 -14.22
CA ARG A 224 5.47 23.11 -14.21
C ARG A 224 4.88 23.35 -15.60
N ALA A 225 5.62 24.01 -16.49
CA ALA A 225 5.19 24.27 -17.85
C ALA A 225 4.96 22.99 -18.68
N ASP A 226 5.59 21.89 -18.29
CA ASP A 226 5.56 20.62 -19.01
C ASP A 226 4.47 19.68 -18.50
N LEU A 227 3.67 20.07 -17.50
CA LEU A 227 2.66 19.21 -16.85
C LEU A 227 1.77 18.45 -17.84
N GLN A 228 1.51 17.19 -17.51
CA GLN A 228 0.59 16.32 -18.24
C GLN A 228 -0.02 15.27 -17.31
N ALA A 229 -0.97 14.49 -17.84
CA ALA A 229 -1.55 13.35 -17.14
C ALA A 229 -0.47 12.37 -16.64
N THR A 230 -0.70 11.74 -15.49
CA THR A 230 0.20 10.81 -14.79
C THR A 230 1.40 11.43 -14.07
N ASP A 231 1.68 12.73 -14.24
CA ASP A 231 2.70 13.40 -13.44
C ASP A 231 2.29 13.42 -11.95
N LEU A 232 3.26 13.28 -11.06
CA LEU A 232 3.07 13.34 -9.62
C LEU A 232 3.51 14.70 -9.10
N ILE A 233 2.71 15.31 -8.23
CA ILE A 233 3.01 16.60 -7.61
C ILE A 233 3.12 16.42 -6.11
N PHE A 234 4.22 16.93 -5.53
CA PHE A 234 4.55 16.77 -4.13
C PHE A 234 4.57 18.10 -3.37
N TRP A 235 4.01 18.06 -2.16
CA TRP A 235 4.11 19.07 -1.12
C TRP A 235 4.75 18.44 0.12
N PRO A 236 5.16 19.21 1.14
CA PRO A 236 5.58 18.63 2.41
C PRO A 236 4.50 17.68 2.97
N GLY A 237 4.78 16.37 2.97
CA GLY A 237 3.87 15.34 3.50
C GLY A 237 2.64 15.02 2.64
N HIS A 238 2.58 15.46 1.37
CA HIS A 238 1.41 15.21 0.51
C HIS A 238 1.81 14.96 -0.95
N VAL A 239 1.02 14.12 -1.65
CA VAL A 239 1.18 13.83 -3.08
C VAL A 239 -0.16 13.83 -3.79
N GLY A 240 -0.18 14.30 -5.04
CA GLY A 240 -1.30 14.16 -5.97
C GLY A 240 -0.84 13.63 -7.33
N MET A 241 -1.78 13.06 -8.08
CA MET A 241 -1.56 12.60 -9.46
C MET A 241 -2.33 13.47 -10.43
N MET A 242 -1.62 14.06 -11.41
CA MET A 242 -2.22 14.86 -12.46
C MET A 242 -3.06 13.98 -13.39
N MET A 243 -4.26 14.46 -13.67
CA MET A 243 -5.18 13.85 -14.65
C MET A 243 -5.02 14.46 -16.04
N ASP A 244 -4.59 15.72 -16.07
CA ASP A 244 -4.28 16.51 -17.26
C ASP A 244 -3.38 17.70 -16.83
N ARG A 245 -3.40 18.82 -17.54
CA ARG A 245 -2.59 20.00 -17.22
C ARG A 245 -3.09 20.79 -16.01
N ASP A 246 -4.39 20.73 -15.74
CA ASP A 246 -5.05 21.64 -14.81
C ASP A 246 -5.65 20.92 -13.62
N ARG A 247 -5.93 19.62 -13.74
CA ARG A 247 -6.63 18.84 -12.72
C ARG A 247 -5.77 17.72 -12.18
N MET A 248 -5.92 17.46 -10.88
CA MET A 248 -5.32 16.33 -10.20
C MET A 248 -6.32 15.58 -9.35
N ILE A 249 -6.03 14.29 -9.12
CA ILE A 249 -6.69 13.45 -8.14
C ILE A 249 -5.75 13.18 -6.97
N HIS A 250 -6.28 13.23 -5.76
CA HIS A 250 -5.56 12.95 -4.52
C HIS A 250 -6.53 12.48 -3.43
N ALA A 251 -6.04 11.74 -2.43
CA ALA A 251 -6.74 11.56 -1.17
C ALA A 251 -6.29 12.67 -0.22
N ASN A 252 -7.20 13.48 0.32
CA ASN A 252 -6.81 14.64 1.11
C ASN A 252 -7.63 14.79 2.41
N ALA A 253 -7.00 15.39 3.42
CA ALA A 253 -7.61 15.62 4.73
C ALA A 253 -8.56 16.83 4.79
N THR A 254 -8.55 17.71 3.77
CA THR A 254 -9.47 18.86 3.69
C THR A 254 -10.91 18.38 3.40
N ASP A 255 -11.06 17.50 2.41
CA ASP A 255 -12.34 16.90 2.01
C ASP A 255 -12.62 15.59 2.76
N MET A 256 -11.65 15.09 3.52
CA MET A 256 -11.66 13.77 4.15
C MET A 256 -11.99 12.64 3.16
N ALA A 257 -11.52 12.75 1.91
CA ALA A 257 -11.78 11.78 0.85
C ALA A 257 -10.84 11.92 -0.37
N VAL A 258 -10.91 10.95 -1.29
CA VAL A 258 -10.37 11.07 -2.64
C VAL A 258 -11.21 12.02 -3.47
N ARG A 259 -10.59 13.08 -4.01
CA ARG A 259 -11.23 14.14 -4.79
C ARG A 259 -10.39 14.57 -5.98
N VAL A 260 -11.06 15.23 -6.92
CA VAL A 260 -10.42 15.95 -8.02
C VAL A 260 -10.48 17.43 -7.71
N TRP A 261 -9.33 18.09 -7.77
CA TRP A 261 -9.19 19.54 -7.65
C TRP A 261 -8.51 20.08 -8.91
N THR A 262 -8.73 21.36 -9.20
CA THR A 262 -7.77 22.07 -10.06
C THR A 262 -6.48 22.27 -9.27
N LEU A 263 -5.33 22.22 -9.94
CA LEU A 263 -4.04 22.42 -9.30
C LEU A 263 -3.97 23.80 -8.65
N SER A 264 -4.44 24.83 -9.36
CA SER A 264 -4.45 26.22 -8.89
C SER A 264 -5.28 26.41 -7.61
N ASP A 265 -6.49 25.81 -7.54
CA ASP A 265 -7.33 25.94 -6.34
C ASP A 265 -6.69 25.26 -5.13
N PHE A 266 -6.06 24.10 -5.33
CA PHE A 266 -5.43 23.38 -4.22
C PHE A 266 -4.15 24.04 -3.75
N GLU A 267 -3.32 24.55 -4.67
CA GLU A 267 -2.15 25.36 -4.32
C GLU A 267 -2.57 26.56 -3.47
N ALA A 268 -3.55 27.34 -3.93
CA ALA A 268 -4.05 28.49 -3.19
C ALA A 268 -4.58 28.11 -1.80
N HIS A 269 -5.26 26.96 -1.69
CA HIS A 269 -5.75 26.44 -0.42
C HIS A 269 -4.61 26.03 0.51
N ILE A 270 -3.67 25.20 0.07
CA ILE A 270 -2.54 24.72 0.88
C ILE A 270 -1.62 25.85 1.33
N ILE A 271 -1.33 26.81 0.45
CA ILE A 271 -0.59 28.03 0.84
C ILE A 271 -1.34 28.77 1.95
N ARG A 272 -2.66 28.89 1.86
CA ARG A 272 -3.47 29.57 2.88
C ARG A 272 -3.50 28.83 4.22
N ILE A 273 -3.60 27.50 4.22
CA ILE A 273 -3.80 26.73 5.46
C ILE A 273 -2.51 26.28 6.12
N GLU A 274 -1.46 25.99 5.34
CA GLU A 274 -0.21 25.43 5.82
C GLU A 274 1.02 26.28 5.46
N GLY A 275 0.90 27.24 4.54
CA GLY A 275 2.03 28.01 4.05
C GLY A 275 2.98 27.21 3.17
N HIS A 276 2.56 26.04 2.70
CA HIS A 276 3.38 25.15 1.89
C HIS A 276 3.23 25.43 0.40
N GLU A 277 4.35 25.40 -0.32
CA GLU A 277 4.42 25.45 -1.79
C GLU A 277 4.70 24.05 -2.35
N ILE A 278 4.53 23.88 -3.67
CA ILE A 278 4.96 22.67 -4.36
C ILE A 278 6.47 22.49 -4.14
N ARG A 279 6.87 21.30 -3.70
CA ARG A 279 8.28 20.94 -3.58
C ARG A 279 8.85 20.47 -4.90
N THR A 280 8.20 19.47 -5.51
CA THR A 280 8.66 18.86 -6.75
C THR A 280 7.50 18.36 -7.59
N ILE A 281 7.74 18.30 -8.90
CA ILE A 281 6.86 17.64 -9.87
C ILE A 281 7.68 16.55 -10.53
N LYS A 282 7.14 15.34 -10.60
CA LYS A 282 7.82 14.16 -11.13
C LYS A 282 7.06 13.55 -12.30
N ARG A 283 7.80 13.12 -13.31
CA ARG A 283 7.31 12.29 -14.41
C ARG A 283 7.97 10.92 -14.38
N LEU A 284 7.16 9.87 -14.40
CA LEU A 284 7.61 8.47 -14.45
C LEU A 284 8.38 8.13 -15.73
#